data_AF-A0A2S7T508-F1
#
_entry.id   AF-A0A2S7T508-F1
#
_cell.length_a   1.000
_cell.length_b   1.000
_cell.length_c   1.000
_cell.angle_alpha   90.00
_cell.angle_beta   90.00
_cell.angle_gamma   90.00
#
_symmetry.space_group_name_H-M   'P 1'
#
loop_
_entity.id
_entity.type
_entity.pdbx_description
1 polymer ?
#
loop_
_entity_poly.entity_id
_entity_poly.type
_entity_poly.pdbx_seq_one_letter_code
_entity_poly.pdbx_strand_id
1 'polypeptide(L)'
;MKNLKYISLALLTGLVFIACEKEDDGPVDPIATCTDGIQNGDETGVDCGGSSCAPCTTVTEIPAIYSFQRNGESTVSFSGQTTRLMMAIEILGLLRDNTSTEAQIMAAYNHQEGVADFSDAELNASDKQVRNKTAGSYFFQNFMPSIASSAVVADFEGFVTGQVNEVFPAWNTVAAAGNAGQIADGSSTRYVNAKGLEYDQAFIKGLTGAFVADQIVGNYTFPGNLERFEAANDEGTIVDGKSYTDLEHDWDEAYGYFFGLAADGANPLAALLEGGTPGDFSSGDDEFLYKYVDNVEANFEGTAETIFEAFKAGRTAIINKDYVERDVQADILREQVAFVVAVRAVHYLKAGGNMAASPGTRLHDLSEAYGFIYSLQFLLEPGTNDEFYFTRQEVEDFLDTIYNNPTNGFWGVTTADLNSVAEAIAVKFSFSVAEVE
;
A
#
# COMPACT_ATOMS: atom_id res chain seq x y z
N MET A 1 -38.03 6.91 -42.63
CA MET A 1 -39.48 6.76 -42.94
C MET A 1 -39.69 5.55 -43.83
N LYS A 2 -40.77 4.80 -43.57
CA LYS A 2 -41.33 3.63 -44.30
C LYS A 2 -40.96 2.23 -43.78
N ASN A 3 -41.62 1.91 -42.67
CA ASN A 3 -42.44 0.73 -42.36
C ASN A 3 -42.75 -0.32 -43.45
N LEU A 4 -43.15 -1.49 -42.91
CA LEU A 4 -44.11 -2.51 -43.39
C LEU A 4 -43.45 -3.68 -44.15
N LYS A 5 -43.75 -4.97 -43.89
CA LYS A 5 -45.03 -5.60 -43.55
C LYS A 5 -44.81 -7.10 -43.22
N TYR A 6 -45.54 -7.63 -42.23
CA TYR A 6 -45.74 -9.08 -42.00
C TYR A 6 -46.49 -9.75 -43.17
N ILE A 7 -46.34 -11.09 -43.35
CA ILE A 7 -47.44 -12.10 -43.50
C ILE A 7 -46.88 -13.51 -43.81
N SER A 8 -47.23 -14.43 -42.90
CA SER A 8 -47.54 -15.87 -42.94
C SER A 8 -47.35 -16.74 -44.20
N LEU A 9 -46.83 -17.98 -44.00
CA LEU A 9 -47.37 -19.19 -44.66
C LEU A 9 -47.08 -20.48 -43.85
N ALA A 10 -48.08 -21.37 -43.83
CA ALA A 10 -48.29 -22.54 -43.00
C ALA A 10 -47.63 -23.85 -43.50
N LEU A 11 -47.66 -24.89 -42.64
CA LEU A 11 -47.73 -26.37 -42.85
C LEU A 11 -46.84 -27.07 -41.79
N LEU A 12 -47.12 -28.21 -41.17
CA LEU A 12 -48.17 -29.23 -41.30
C LEU A 12 -48.15 -30.05 -39.98
N THR A 13 -49.31 -30.29 -39.40
CA THR A 13 -49.55 -31.13 -38.21
C THR A 13 -49.37 -32.62 -38.50
N GLY A 14 -48.56 -33.31 -37.70
CA GLY A 14 -48.49 -34.78 -37.62
C GLY A 14 -48.58 -35.22 -36.16
N LEU A 15 -49.77 -35.68 -35.74
CA LEU A 15 -50.00 -36.31 -34.44
C LEU A 15 -49.77 -37.82 -34.58
N VAL A 16 -48.81 -38.36 -33.84
CA VAL A 16 -48.69 -39.79 -33.56
C VAL A 16 -48.91 -39.97 -32.06
N PHE A 17 -50.04 -40.57 -31.70
CA PHE A 17 -50.32 -41.02 -30.33
C PHE A 17 -49.56 -42.32 -30.08
N ILE A 18 -48.57 -42.28 -29.18
CA ILE A 18 -48.06 -43.47 -28.50
C ILE A 18 -48.70 -43.46 -27.11
N ALA A 19 -49.52 -44.46 -26.85
CA ALA A 19 -50.04 -44.76 -25.52
C ALA A 19 -48.93 -45.46 -24.72
N CYS A 20 -48.47 -44.82 -23.65
CA CYS A 20 -47.85 -45.52 -22.52
C CYS A 20 -48.81 -45.44 -21.33
N GLU A 21 -49.06 -46.60 -20.74
CA GLU A 21 -49.82 -46.78 -19.52
C GLU A 21 -49.13 -46.07 -18.35
N LYS A 22 -49.93 -45.48 -17.47
CA LYS A 22 -49.45 -44.81 -16.26
C LYS A 22 -48.94 -45.86 -15.28
N GLU A 23 -47.64 -45.90 -15.06
CA GLU A 23 -47.10 -46.38 -13.80
C GLU A 23 -47.06 -45.20 -12.81
N ASP A 24 -47.65 -45.45 -11.65
CA ASP A 24 -47.97 -44.49 -10.60
C ASP A 24 -46.73 -44.28 -9.72
N ASP A 25 -45.67 -43.73 -10.29
CA ASP A 25 -44.52 -43.24 -9.52
C ASP A 25 -44.83 -41.80 -9.12
N GLY A 26 -45.43 -41.65 -7.93
CA GLY A 26 -45.54 -40.35 -7.28
C GLY A 26 -44.15 -39.70 -7.19
N PRO A 27 -44.06 -38.35 -7.21
CA PRO A 27 -42.78 -37.68 -7.06
C PRO A 27 -42.17 -38.14 -5.73
N VAL A 28 -41.07 -38.88 -5.83
CA VAL A 28 -40.24 -39.21 -4.66
C VAL A 28 -39.57 -37.89 -4.31
N ASP A 29 -40.06 -37.20 -3.29
CA ASP A 29 -39.34 -36.06 -2.76
C ASP A 29 -37.92 -36.55 -2.40
N PRO A 30 -36.87 -35.91 -2.93
CA PRO A 30 -35.50 -36.34 -2.67
C PRO A 30 -35.26 -36.37 -1.16
N ILE A 31 -34.63 -37.46 -0.69
CA ILE A 31 -34.27 -37.61 0.72
C ILE A 31 -33.31 -36.49 1.08
N ALA A 32 -33.67 -35.71 2.10
CA ALA A 32 -32.83 -34.62 2.57
C ALA A 32 -31.48 -35.11 3.06
N THR A 33 -30.39 -34.58 2.50
CA THR A 33 -29.03 -34.84 2.95
C THR A 33 -28.23 -33.53 2.96
N CYS A 34 -27.32 -33.40 3.92
CA CYS A 34 -26.50 -32.19 4.09
C CYS A 34 -25.38 -32.03 3.05
N THR A 35 -25.53 -32.59 1.85
CA THR A 35 -24.54 -32.59 0.76
C THR A 35 -25.17 -32.78 -0.63
N ASP A 36 -26.49 -32.65 -0.78
CA ASP A 36 -27.18 -32.90 -2.07
C ASP A 36 -27.36 -31.64 -2.94
N GLY A 37 -26.94 -30.48 -2.45
CA GLY A 37 -26.99 -29.20 -3.15
C GLY A 37 -28.40 -28.61 -3.23
N ILE A 38 -29.35 -29.13 -2.45
CA ILE A 38 -30.75 -28.68 -2.44
C ILE A 38 -31.14 -28.32 -1.01
N GLN A 39 -31.58 -27.07 -0.79
CA GLN A 39 -32.17 -26.70 0.50
C GLN A 39 -33.49 -27.44 0.72
N ASN A 40 -33.48 -28.51 1.51
CA ASN A 40 -34.65 -29.36 1.78
C ASN A 40 -34.68 -29.82 3.26
N GLY A 41 -35.70 -30.61 3.65
CA GLY A 41 -35.82 -31.06 5.04
C GLY A 41 -36.04 -29.92 6.04
N ASP A 42 -35.23 -29.87 7.11
CA ASP A 42 -35.24 -28.82 8.14
C ASP A 42 -34.01 -27.89 8.07
N GLU A 43 -33.28 -27.92 6.96
CA GLU A 43 -32.12 -27.06 6.70
C GLU A 43 -32.48 -25.57 6.70
N THR A 44 -31.56 -24.74 7.20
CA THR A 44 -31.71 -23.27 7.20
C THR A 44 -30.96 -22.59 6.05
N GLY A 45 -30.15 -23.35 5.30
CA GLY A 45 -29.47 -22.95 4.06
C GLY A 45 -29.18 -24.20 3.22
N VAL A 46 -28.63 -24.07 2.01
CA VAL A 46 -28.33 -25.25 1.16
C VAL A 46 -27.33 -26.15 1.89
N ASP A 47 -27.72 -27.40 2.17
CA ASP A 47 -26.88 -28.41 2.82
C ASP A 47 -26.42 -28.04 4.26
N CYS A 48 -27.09 -27.10 4.94
CA CYS A 48 -26.68 -26.63 6.26
C CYS A 48 -27.85 -26.23 7.18
N GLY A 49 -27.57 -26.23 8.48
CA GLY A 49 -28.50 -25.87 9.54
C GLY A 49 -29.55 -26.94 9.84
N GLY A 50 -30.64 -26.55 10.47
CA GLY A 50 -31.62 -27.51 10.97
C GLY A 50 -31.09 -28.36 12.13
N SER A 51 -31.75 -29.49 12.38
CA SER A 51 -31.41 -30.39 13.50
C SER A 51 -30.33 -31.42 13.15
N SER A 52 -30.06 -31.64 11.87
CA SER A 52 -29.25 -32.77 11.39
C SER A 52 -27.97 -32.36 10.64
N CYS A 53 -27.91 -31.14 10.10
CA CYS A 53 -26.74 -30.64 9.36
C CYS A 53 -25.85 -29.74 10.23
N ALA A 54 -24.62 -29.54 9.77
CA ALA A 54 -23.73 -28.56 10.40
C ALA A 54 -24.40 -27.17 10.36
N PRO A 55 -24.31 -26.35 11.42
CA PRO A 55 -24.88 -25.00 11.40
C PRO A 55 -24.44 -24.24 10.15
N CYS A 56 -25.36 -23.53 9.51
CA CYS A 56 -24.99 -22.66 8.40
C CYS A 56 -23.95 -21.65 8.86
N THR A 57 -22.88 -21.54 8.10
CA THR A 57 -21.93 -20.45 8.25
C THR A 57 -22.69 -19.14 8.04
N THR A 58 -22.82 -18.34 9.09
CA THR A 58 -23.32 -16.98 8.96
C THR A 58 -22.26 -16.18 8.21
N VAL A 59 -22.56 -15.80 6.96
CA VAL A 59 -21.70 -14.89 6.19
C VAL A 59 -21.75 -13.53 6.88
N THR A 60 -20.59 -13.06 7.33
CA THR A 60 -20.42 -11.71 7.86
C THR A 60 -20.50 -10.73 6.68
N GLU A 61 -21.38 -9.75 6.80
CA GLU A 61 -21.48 -8.66 5.83
C GLU A 61 -20.31 -7.68 6.00
N ILE A 62 -19.90 -7.03 4.91
CA ILE A 62 -18.83 -6.03 4.95
C ILE A 62 -19.31 -4.84 5.81
N PRO A 63 -18.57 -4.46 6.87
CA PRO A 63 -18.98 -3.37 7.75
C PRO A 63 -18.83 -2.01 7.04
N ALA A 64 -19.57 -1.00 7.52
CA ALA A 64 -19.45 0.36 6.97
C ALA A 64 -18.08 1.00 7.29
N ILE A 65 -17.55 0.70 8.48
CA ILE A 65 -16.26 1.17 9.00
C ILE A 65 -15.37 -0.04 9.33
N TYR A 66 -14.06 0.17 9.48
CA TYR A 66 -13.08 -0.87 9.81
C TYR A 66 -13.18 -1.28 11.29
N SER A 67 -14.27 -1.96 11.64
CA SER A 67 -14.57 -2.42 12.99
C SER A 67 -14.97 -3.88 12.97
N PHE A 68 -14.10 -4.73 13.53
CA PHE A 68 -14.32 -6.17 13.64
C PHE A 68 -14.25 -6.58 15.10
N GLN A 69 -15.15 -7.48 15.52
CA GLN A 69 -15.28 -7.89 16.92
C GLN A 69 -15.51 -9.40 17.04
N ARG A 70 -14.98 -9.97 18.12
CA ARG A 70 -15.20 -11.35 18.54
C ARG A 70 -15.58 -11.32 20.02
N ASN A 71 -16.74 -11.88 20.36
CA ASN A 71 -17.26 -11.89 21.74
C ASN A 71 -17.39 -10.50 22.41
N GLY A 72 -17.63 -9.45 21.62
CA GLY A 72 -17.75 -8.07 22.12
C GLY A 72 -16.41 -7.36 22.37
N GLU A 73 -15.29 -7.99 22.02
CA GLU A 73 -13.96 -7.38 22.02
C GLU A 73 -13.50 -7.09 20.59
N SER A 74 -12.78 -5.98 20.38
CA SER A 74 -12.18 -5.68 19.07
C SER A 74 -11.19 -6.77 18.68
N THR A 75 -11.22 -7.21 17.42
CA THR A 75 -10.17 -8.03 16.82
C THR A 75 -9.16 -7.22 16.03
N VAL A 76 -9.43 -5.93 15.78
CA VAL A 76 -8.54 -5.07 15.00
C VAL A 76 -7.31 -4.70 15.82
N SER A 77 -6.12 -4.97 15.30
CA SER A 77 -4.86 -4.62 15.97
C SER A 77 -3.74 -4.29 15.00
N PHE A 78 -3.22 -3.06 15.11
CA PHE A 78 -2.13 -2.57 14.27
C PHE A 78 -1.23 -1.53 14.96
N SER A 79 -1.24 -1.47 16.31
CA SER A 79 -0.48 -0.46 17.06
C SER A 79 1.03 -0.54 16.82
N GLY A 80 1.55 -1.72 16.46
CA GLY A 80 2.95 -1.89 16.08
C GLY A 80 3.32 -1.16 14.79
N GLN A 81 2.39 -1.04 13.85
CA GLN A 81 2.55 -0.31 12.58
C GLN A 81 2.54 1.18 12.85
N THR A 82 1.53 1.68 13.59
CA THR A 82 1.46 3.06 14.07
C THR A 82 2.75 3.48 14.76
N THR A 83 3.26 2.64 15.67
CA THR A 83 4.54 2.87 16.37
C THR A 83 5.70 3.07 15.37
N ARG A 84 5.85 2.18 14.38
CA ARG A 84 6.96 2.31 13.41
C ARG A 84 6.82 3.54 12.51
N LEU A 85 5.59 3.91 12.12
CA LEU A 85 5.35 5.11 11.33
C LEU A 85 5.76 6.36 12.13
N MET A 86 5.38 6.44 13.40
CA MET A 86 5.81 7.52 14.31
C MET A 86 7.33 7.54 14.52
N MET A 87 7.97 6.38 14.71
CA MET A 87 9.44 6.29 14.79
C MET A 87 10.12 6.84 13.53
N ALA A 88 9.61 6.51 12.34
CA ALA A 88 10.16 7.02 11.08
C ALA A 88 10.02 8.54 10.94
N ILE A 89 8.93 9.12 11.44
CA ILE A 89 8.73 10.58 11.50
C ILE A 89 9.71 11.24 12.48
N GLU A 90 9.97 10.65 13.64
CA GLU A 90 10.98 11.17 14.57
C GLU A 90 12.41 11.06 14.01
N ILE A 91 12.73 9.98 13.29
CA ILE A 91 14.02 9.84 12.56
C ILE A 91 14.16 10.95 11.51
N LEU A 92 13.09 11.26 10.78
CA LEU A 92 13.07 12.38 9.85
C LEU A 92 13.31 13.71 10.57
N GLY A 93 12.74 13.89 11.77
CA GLY A 93 13.03 15.03 12.64
C GLY A 93 14.52 15.17 12.96
N LEU A 94 15.19 14.06 13.31
CA LEU A 94 16.63 14.05 13.58
C LEU A 94 17.47 14.39 12.34
N LEU A 95 17.07 13.92 11.15
CA LEU A 95 17.71 14.27 9.87
C LEU A 95 17.59 15.76 9.51
N ARG A 96 16.60 16.46 10.08
CA ARG A 96 16.36 17.89 9.90
C ARG A 96 16.97 18.76 11.00
N ASP A 97 17.55 18.16 12.04
CA ASP A 97 18.26 18.84 13.11
C ASP A 97 19.77 18.67 12.93
N ASN A 98 20.46 19.75 12.52
CA ASN A 98 21.90 19.74 12.29
C ASN A 98 22.77 19.60 13.55
N THR A 99 22.15 19.49 14.73
CA THR A 99 22.82 19.15 15.98
C THR A 99 22.81 17.64 16.27
N SER A 100 21.99 16.86 15.55
CA SER A 100 21.98 15.41 15.62
C SER A 100 23.29 14.80 15.12
N THR A 101 23.70 13.71 15.73
CA THR A 101 24.87 12.93 15.30
C THR A 101 24.46 11.71 14.49
N GLU A 102 25.36 11.25 13.60
CA GLU A 102 25.16 10.01 12.83
C GLU A 102 24.81 8.83 13.75
N ALA A 103 25.52 8.70 14.88
CA ALA A 103 25.25 7.64 15.86
C ALA A 103 23.84 7.70 16.45
N GLN A 104 23.30 8.90 16.73
CA GLN A 104 21.94 9.05 17.25
C GLN A 104 20.89 8.65 16.20
N ILE A 105 21.05 9.11 14.96
CA ILE A 105 20.10 8.81 13.88
C ILE A 105 20.12 7.31 13.56
N MET A 106 21.31 6.70 13.51
CA MET A 106 21.44 5.25 13.30
C MET A 106 20.87 4.42 14.45
N ALA A 107 21.03 4.89 15.70
CA ALA A 107 20.43 4.24 16.86
C ALA A 107 18.90 4.28 16.80
N ALA A 108 18.31 5.44 16.50
CA ALA A 108 16.86 5.58 16.30
C ALA A 108 16.35 4.69 15.14
N TYR A 109 17.09 4.62 14.03
CA TYR A 109 16.72 3.76 12.91
C TYR A 109 16.76 2.26 13.29
N ASN A 110 17.78 1.83 14.03
CA ASN A 110 17.96 0.47 14.55
C ASN A 110 17.49 0.32 16.02
N HIS A 111 16.41 1.01 16.40
CA HIS A 111 15.97 1.15 17.78
C HIS A 111 16.05 -0.14 18.63
N GLN A 112 16.42 -0.03 19.90
CA GLN A 112 16.41 -1.14 20.85
C GLN A 112 15.45 -0.83 22.00
N GLU A 113 14.62 -1.82 22.37
CA GLU A 113 13.62 -1.67 23.43
C GLU A 113 14.21 -1.07 24.71
N GLY A 114 13.59 -0.01 25.21
CA GLY A 114 13.96 0.71 26.42
C GLY A 114 15.07 1.75 26.24
N VAL A 115 15.63 1.91 25.04
CA VAL A 115 16.62 2.96 24.74
C VAL A 115 15.90 4.28 24.44
N ALA A 116 16.43 5.39 24.95
CA ALA A 116 15.84 6.72 24.76
C ALA A 116 16.32 7.35 23.44
N ASP A 117 15.89 6.79 22.31
CA ASP A 117 16.21 7.28 20.96
C ASP A 117 15.21 8.34 20.45
N PHE A 118 13.99 8.34 21.00
CA PHE A 118 12.85 9.17 20.59
C PHE A 118 12.42 10.14 21.68
N SER A 119 11.70 11.19 21.31
CA SER A 119 11.09 12.15 22.23
C SER A 119 9.89 11.54 22.97
N ASP A 120 9.14 10.64 22.32
CA ASP A 120 8.05 9.89 22.93
C ASP A 120 8.57 8.66 23.71
N ALA A 121 8.21 8.59 24.99
CA ALA A 121 8.58 7.48 25.87
C ALA A 121 7.92 6.15 25.49
N GLU A 122 6.75 6.17 24.84
CA GLU A 122 6.07 4.95 24.39
C GLU A 122 6.80 4.32 23.19
N LEU A 123 7.33 5.13 22.27
CA LEU A 123 8.18 4.64 21.18
C LEU A 123 9.45 4.00 21.74
N ASN A 124 10.09 4.65 22.71
CA ASN A 124 11.29 4.13 23.37
C ASN A 124 11.05 2.82 24.14
N ALA A 125 9.86 2.61 24.67
CA ALA A 125 9.50 1.39 25.39
C ALA A 125 9.18 0.22 24.46
N SER A 126 9.09 0.46 23.14
CA SER A 126 8.65 -0.51 22.15
C SER A 126 9.80 -1.38 21.63
N ASP A 127 9.49 -2.60 21.22
CA ASP A 127 10.43 -3.50 20.53
C ASP A 127 10.50 -3.26 19.02
N LYS A 128 9.73 -2.29 18.51
CA LYS A 128 9.59 -2.02 17.09
C LYS A 128 10.79 -1.27 16.53
N GLN A 129 11.08 -1.52 15.27
CA GLN A 129 12.19 -0.92 14.53
C GLN A 129 11.75 -0.59 13.12
N VAL A 130 12.27 0.50 12.57
CA VAL A 130 12.06 0.86 11.15
C VAL A 130 13.07 0.10 10.28
N ARG A 131 14.32 -0.02 10.74
CA ARG A 131 15.40 -0.68 9.99
C ARG A 131 15.10 -2.14 9.65
N ASN A 132 14.56 -2.93 10.57
CA ASN A 132 14.26 -4.34 10.30
C ASN A 132 13.06 -4.55 9.36
N LYS A 133 12.27 -3.49 9.11
CA LYS A 133 11.18 -3.48 8.15
C LYS A 133 11.51 -2.76 6.84
N THR A 134 12.72 -2.24 6.71
CA THR A 134 13.22 -1.67 5.45
C THR A 134 13.69 -2.80 4.53
N ALA A 135 12.98 -3.01 3.43
CA ALA A 135 13.03 -4.21 2.58
C ALA A 135 12.93 -5.50 3.40
N GLY A 136 12.09 -5.47 4.44
CA GLY A 136 12.04 -6.48 5.49
C GLY A 136 10.85 -7.42 5.38
N SER A 137 10.10 -7.39 4.28
CA SER A 137 8.91 -8.22 4.10
C SER A 137 9.23 -9.71 3.98
N TYR A 138 8.22 -10.56 4.15
CA TYR A 138 8.35 -11.99 3.91
C TYR A 138 8.92 -12.27 2.52
N PHE A 139 8.44 -11.57 1.49
CA PHE A 139 8.94 -11.71 0.13
C PHE A 139 10.45 -11.45 0.05
N PHE A 140 10.90 -10.29 0.51
CA PHE A 140 12.30 -9.89 0.40
C PHE A 140 13.23 -10.78 1.25
N GLN A 141 12.79 -11.21 2.42
CA GLN A 141 13.58 -12.11 3.27
C GLN A 141 13.74 -13.52 2.68
N ASN A 142 12.73 -14.04 1.97
CA ASN A 142 12.73 -15.42 1.50
C ASN A 142 13.18 -15.57 0.04
N PHE A 143 12.86 -14.60 -0.81
CA PHE A 143 13.10 -14.69 -2.26
C PHE A 143 14.20 -13.73 -2.76
N MET A 144 14.42 -12.60 -2.06
CA MET A 144 15.43 -11.59 -2.45
C MET A 144 16.37 -11.16 -1.30
N PRO A 145 16.92 -12.09 -0.49
CA PRO A 145 17.60 -11.74 0.77
C PRO A 145 18.86 -10.88 0.59
N SER A 146 19.56 -11.00 -0.55
CA SER A 146 20.76 -10.20 -0.84
C SER A 146 20.45 -8.72 -1.10
N ILE A 147 19.34 -8.44 -1.78
CA ILE A 147 18.85 -7.07 -2.03
C ILE A 147 18.31 -6.48 -0.71
N ALA A 148 17.47 -7.26 -0.02
CA ALA A 148 16.79 -6.90 1.22
C ALA A 148 17.73 -6.47 2.36
N SER A 149 18.65 -7.36 2.74
CA SER A 149 19.34 -7.27 4.03
C SER A 149 20.65 -6.49 4.01
N SER A 150 21.16 -6.11 2.84
CA SER A 150 22.44 -5.42 2.72
C SER A 150 22.43 -4.20 1.81
N ALA A 151 21.88 -4.30 0.59
CA ALA A 151 21.96 -3.19 -0.36
C ALA A 151 21.00 -2.05 0.03
N VAL A 152 19.72 -2.35 0.21
CA VAL A 152 18.71 -1.34 0.52
C VAL A 152 19.00 -0.67 1.87
N VAL A 153 19.25 -1.46 2.91
CA VAL A 153 19.58 -0.90 4.23
C VAL A 153 20.86 -0.03 4.17
N ALA A 154 21.87 -0.44 3.40
CA ALA A 154 23.07 0.38 3.21
C ALA A 154 22.79 1.68 2.44
N ASP A 155 21.84 1.70 1.50
CA ASP A 155 21.40 2.92 0.82
C ASP A 155 20.81 3.93 1.83
N PHE A 156 19.92 3.47 2.72
CA PHE A 156 19.32 4.33 3.77
C PHE A 156 20.34 4.78 4.81
N GLU A 157 21.22 3.90 5.26
CA GLU A 157 22.35 4.26 6.13
C GLU A 157 23.29 5.27 5.42
N GLY A 158 23.45 5.14 4.11
CA GLY A 158 24.17 6.10 3.26
C GLY A 158 23.52 7.48 3.23
N PHE A 159 22.19 7.57 3.18
CA PHE A 159 21.48 8.86 3.27
C PHE A 159 21.70 9.53 4.62
N VAL A 160 21.65 8.78 5.73
CA VAL A 160 21.96 9.30 7.07
C VAL A 160 23.41 9.82 7.12
N THR A 161 24.35 9.01 6.61
CA THR A 161 25.76 9.37 6.56
C THR A 161 26.01 10.63 5.74
N GLY A 162 25.38 10.75 4.57
CA GLY A 162 25.47 11.92 3.70
C GLY A 162 24.87 13.17 4.33
N GLN A 163 23.72 13.04 5.00
CA GLN A 163 23.10 14.16 5.71
C GLN A 163 24.04 14.74 6.78
N VAL A 164 24.64 13.88 7.61
CA VAL A 164 25.50 14.31 8.71
C VAL A 164 26.86 14.79 8.23
N ASN A 165 27.46 14.15 7.22
CA ASN A 165 28.84 14.43 6.83
C ASN A 165 28.97 15.46 5.70
N GLU A 166 27.93 15.63 4.87
CA GLU A 166 27.94 16.59 3.77
C GLU A 166 27.06 17.82 4.04
N VAL A 167 25.84 17.62 4.56
CA VAL A 167 24.83 18.69 4.66
C VAL A 167 24.92 19.45 5.97
N PHE A 168 25.00 18.77 7.12
CA PHE A 168 25.09 19.44 8.43
C PHE A 168 26.29 20.39 8.57
N PRO A 169 27.51 20.07 8.09
CA PRO A 169 28.64 21.00 8.16
C PRO A 169 28.44 22.22 7.24
N ALA A 170 27.61 22.08 6.20
CA ALA A 170 27.31 23.12 5.23
C ALA A 170 26.04 23.93 5.56
N TRP A 171 25.44 23.74 6.74
CA TRP A 171 24.13 24.32 7.11
C TRP A 171 24.02 25.83 6.89
N ASN A 172 25.09 26.57 7.17
CA ASN A 172 25.15 28.04 7.03
C ASN A 172 25.82 28.49 5.71
N THR A 173 26.01 27.58 4.76
CA THR A 173 26.62 27.85 3.45
C THR A 173 25.54 27.88 2.38
N VAL A 174 25.64 28.80 1.42
CA VAL A 174 24.70 28.84 0.29
C VAL A 174 24.99 27.67 -0.66
N ALA A 175 23.97 26.87 -0.95
CA ALA A 175 24.10 25.76 -1.89
C ALA A 175 24.40 26.26 -3.31
N ALA A 176 25.21 25.50 -4.04
CA ALA A 176 25.47 25.69 -5.45
C ALA A 176 25.87 24.36 -6.09
N ALA A 177 25.87 24.28 -7.43
CA ALA A 177 26.39 23.10 -8.11
C ALA A 177 27.82 22.75 -7.61
N GLY A 178 27.99 21.51 -7.12
CA GLY A 178 29.24 21.02 -6.53
C GLY A 178 29.47 21.41 -5.06
N ASN A 179 28.54 22.12 -4.41
CA ASN A 179 28.66 22.55 -3.01
C ASN A 179 27.34 22.34 -2.26
N ALA A 180 27.39 21.53 -1.19
CA ALA A 180 26.26 21.36 -0.29
C ALA A 180 25.92 22.68 0.43
N GLY A 181 24.68 22.81 0.90
CA GLY A 181 24.27 23.95 1.71
C GLY A 181 22.78 24.23 1.69
N GLN A 182 22.42 25.42 2.17
CA GLN A 182 21.05 25.91 2.20
C GLN A 182 20.66 26.65 0.92
N ILE A 183 19.40 26.49 0.51
CA ILE A 183 18.78 27.23 -0.59
C ILE A 183 17.32 27.57 -0.25
N ALA A 184 16.88 28.78 -0.55
CA ALA A 184 15.48 29.15 -0.33
C ALA A 184 14.60 28.57 -1.44
N ASP A 185 13.45 28.01 -1.07
CA ASP A 185 12.40 27.61 -2.02
C ASP A 185 11.34 28.70 -2.25
N GLY A 186 11.48 29.83 -1.56
CA GLY A 186 10.53 30.94 -1.58
C GLY A 186 9.67 31.07 -0.31
N SER A 187 9.48 30.01 0.46
CA SER A 187 8.72 29.99 1.72
C SER A 187 9.53 29.48 2.91
N SER A 188 10.49 28.59 2.67
CA SER A 188 11.31 27.89 3.64
C SER A 188 12.75 27.70 3.13
N THR A 189 13.61 27.21 4.02
CA THR A 189 14.99 26.88 3.70
C THR A 189 15.11 25.38 3.47
N ARG A 190 15.70 25.02 2.34
CA ARG A 190 16.00 23.65 1.90
C ARG A 190 17.48 23.37 2.09
N TYR A 191 17.85 22.11 2.33
CA TYR A 191 19.23 21.72 2.62
C TYR A 191 19.64 20.56 1.72
N VAL A 192 20.50 20.87 0.76
CA VAL A 192 20.87 19.93 -0.31
C VAL A 192 22.35 19.58 -0.26
N ASN A 193 22.68 18.38 -0.73
CA ASN A 193 24.06 17.99 -0.98
C ASN A 193 24.65 18.70 -2.21
N ALA A 194 25.92 18.43 -2.52
CA ALA A 194 26.63 19.05 -3.65
C ALA A 194 25.97 18.81 -5.03
N LYS A 195 25.16 17.76 -5.15
CA LYS A 195 24.41 17.38 -6.36
C LYS A 195 22.95 17.84 -6.33
N GLY A 196 22.53 18.59 -5.31
CA GLY A 196 21.20 19.16 -5.19
C GLY A 196 20.15 18.23 -4.57
N LEU A 197 20.54 17.09 -4.00
CA LEU A 197 19.62 16.15 -3.33
C LEU A 197 19.46 16.51 -1.86
N GLU A 198 18.23 16.53 -1.37
CA GLU A 198 17.91 16.52 0.05
C GLU A 198 17.88 15.06 0.56
N TYR A 199 18.84 14.68 1.41
CA TYR A 199 18.92 13.28 1.90
C TYR A 199 17.75 12.92 2.81
N ASP A 200 17.18 13.89 3.53
CA ASP A 200 15.98 13.66 4.36
C ASP A 200 14.77 13.28 3.49
N GLN A 201 14.61 13.89 2.31
CA GLN A 201 13.58 13.52 1.33
C GLN A 201 13.87 12.16 0.69
N ALA A 202 15.11 11.90 0.26
CA ALA A 202 15.49 10.59 -0.27
C ALA A 202 15.20 9.46 0.75
N PHE A 203 15.50 9.71 2.02
CA PHE A 203 15.23 8.79 3.12
C PHE A 203 13.74 8.58 3.33
N ILE A 204 12.96 9.63 3.61
CA ILE A 204 11.55 9.41 3.97
C ILE A 204 10.71 8.94 2.78
N LYS A 205 10.92 9.49 1.58
CA LYS A 205 10.15 9.11 0.39
C LYS A 205 10.61 7.76 -0.16
N GLY A 206 11.88 7.38 0.05
CA GLY A 206 12.34 6.01 -0.19
C GLY A 206 11.71 5.00 0.76
N LEU A 207 11.51 5.35 2.04
CA LEU A 207 10.85 4.47 3.02
C LEU A 207 9.35 4.26 2.70
N THR A 208 8.70 5.16 1.95
CA THR A 208 7.35 4.90 1.43
C THR A 208 7.28 3.59 0.67
N GLY A 209 8.26 3.29 -0.19
CA GLY A 209 8.36 2.00 -0.88
C GLY A 209 9.03 0.92 -0.05
N ALA A 210 10.24 1.21 0.43
CA ALA A 210 11.10 0.22 1.05
C ALA A 210 10.56 -0.29 2.40
N PHE A 211 9.75 0.50 3.08
CA PHE A 211 9.18 0.15 4.38
C PHE A 211 7.67 0.03 4.29
N VAL A 212 6.94 1.06 3.90
CA VAL A 212 5.47 1.01 3.99
C VAL A 212 4.86 0.11 2.92
N ALA A 213 5.14 0.38 1.65
CA ALA A 213 4.60 -0.41 0.55
C ALA A 213 5.10 -1.86 0.58
N ASP A 214 6.41 -2.08 0.78
CA ASP A 214 7.01 -3.41 0.92
C ASP A 214 6.28 -4.28 1.95
N GLN A 215 5.99 -3.73 3.13
CA GLN A 215 5.30 -4.51 4.16
C GLN A 215 3.85 -4.82 3.78
N ILE A 216 3.15 -3.91 3.08
CA ILE A 216 1.80 -4.20 2.59
C ILE A 216 1.89 -5.29 1.51
N VAL A 217 2.59 -5.03 0.41
CA VAL A 217 2.54 -5.85 -0.81
C VAL A 217 3.36 -7.13 -0.74
N GLY A 218 4.48 -7.11 -0.01
CA GLY A 218 5.43 -8.22 0.09
C GLY A 218 5.27 -9.06 1.36
N ASN A 219 4.42 -8.65 2.30
CA ASN A 219 4.15 -9.40 3.53
C ASN A 219 2.66 -9.72 3.67
N TYR A 220 1.83 -8.70 3.86
CA TYR A 220 0.47 -8.90 4.38
C TYR A 220 -0.62 -9.00 3.32
N THR A 221 -0.31 -8.71 2.07
CA THR A 221 -1.17 -9.02 0.91
C THR A 221 -0.47 -9.98 -0.05
N PHE A 222 0.67 -10.56 0.35
CA PHE A 222 1.42 -11.51 -0.47
C PHE A 222 0.81 -12.92 -0.34
N PRO A 223 0.38 -13.57 -1.45
CA PRO A 223 -0.32 -14.86 -1.39
C PRO A 223 0.44 -15.92 -0.59
N GLY A 224 1.75 -16.08 -0.87
CA GLY A 224 2.57 -17.07 -0.20
C GLY A 224 2.78 -16.84 1.31
N ASN A 225 2.47 -15.65 1.84
CA ASN A 225 2.45 -15.42 3.28
C ASN A 225 1.05 -15.64 3.86
N LEU A 226 0.00 -15.15 3.19
CA LEU A 226 -1.40 -15.32 3.60
C LEU A 226 -1.80 -16.80 3.73
N GLU A 227 -1.44 -17.62 2.74
CA GLU A 227 -1.77 -19.06 2.69
C GLU A 227 -1.24 -19.83 3.92
N ARG A 228 -0.16 -19.36 4.55
CA ARG A 228 0.47 -20.03 5.71
C ARG A 228 -0.43 -20.06 6.94
N PHE A 229 -1.41 -19.16 7.01
CA PHE A 229 -2.28 -18.98 8.16
C PHE A 229 -3.72 -19.49 7.94
N GLU A 230 -4.06 -19.98 6.75
CA GLU A 230 -5.42 -20.45 6.40
C GLU A 230 -5.89 -21.59 7.29
N ALA A 231 -5.05 -22.62 7.49
CA ALA A 231 -5.44 -23.78 8.30
C ALA A 231 -5.76 -23.38 9.75
N ALA A 232 -4.95 -22.50 10.35
CA ALA A 232 -5.20 -21.99 11.69
C ALA A 232 -6.46 -21.11 11.75
N ASN A 233 -6.70 -20.31 10.71
CA ASN A 233 -7.90 -19.48 10.59
C ASN A 233 -9.18 -20.32 10.42
N ASP A 234 -9.12 -21.41 9.65
CA ASP A 234 -10.22 -22.37 9.47
C ASP A 234 -10.60 -23.05 10.79
N GLU A 235 -9.61 -23.36 11.61
CA GLU A 235 -9.80 -23.90 12.96
C GLU A 235 -10.27 -22.84 13.97
N GLY A 236 -10.24 -21.56 13.61
CA GLY A 236 -10.56 -20.45 14.50
C GLY A 236 -9.52 -20.22 15.59
N THR A 237 -8.27 -20.67 15.37
CA THR A 237 -7.16 -20.56 16.30
C THR A 237 -6.79 -19.10 16.51
N ILE A 238 -6.98 -18.61 17.73
CA ILE A 238 -6.59 -17.26 18.15
C ILE A 238 -5.17 -17.25 18.67
N VAL A 239 -4.49 -16.10 18.50
CA VAL A 239 -3.18 -15.86 19.11
C VAL A 239 -3.33 -15.86 20.64
N ASP A 240 -2.37 -16.45 21.35
CA ASP A 240 -2.44 -16.57 22.81
C ASP A 240 -2.59 -15.19 23.49
N GLY A 241 -3.61 -15.07 24.34
CA GLY A 241 -3.98 -13.81 25.00
C GLY A 241 -4.56 -12.73 24.10
N LYS A 242 -4.95 -13.04 22.86
CA LYS A 242 -5.56 -12.10 21.89
C LYS A 242 -6.96 -12.52 21.47
N SER A 243 -7.68 -11.61 20.82
CA SER A 243 -9.04 -11.79 20.31
C SER A 243 -9.10 -12.17 18.82
N TYR A 244 -7.95 -12.18 18.14
CA TYR A 244 -7.82 -12.38 16.69
C TYR A 244 -7.00 -13.63 16.34
N THR A 245 -7.18 -14.16 15.12
CA THR A 245 -6.25 -15.13 14.51
C THR A 245 -5.00 -14.44 13.94
N ASP A 246 -3.98 -15.21 13.59
CA ASP A 246 -2.79 -14.65 12.92
C ASP A 246 -3.14 -14.02 11.57
N LEU A 247 -3.99 -14.66 10.76
CA LEU A 247 -4.38 -14.13 9.44
C LEU A 247 -5.19 -12.83 9.55
N GLU A 248 -6.06 -12.77 10.56
CA GLU A 248 -6.80 -11.57 10.91
C GLU A 248 -5.87 -10.41 11.27
N HIS A 249 -4.87 -10.68 12.13
CA HIS A 249 -3.90 -9.69 12.56
C HIS A 249 -2.98 -9.24 11.43
N ASP A 250 -2.45 -10.16 10.61
CA ASP A 250 -1.60 -9.83 9.47
C ASP A 250 -2.32 -8.86 8.50
N TRP A 251 -3.61 -9.10 8.25
CA TRP A 251 -4.42 -8.19 7.43
C TRP A 251 -4.61 -6.82 8.08
N ASP A 252 -4.81 -6.77 9.40
CA ASP A 252 -4.87 -5.53 10.16
C ASP A 252 -3.51 -4.80 10.17
N GLU A 253 -2.37 -5.52 10.15
CA GLU A 253 -1.04 -4.92 10.03
C GLU A 253 -0.82 -4.29 8.64
N ALA A 254 -1.39 -4.85 7.56
CA ALA A 254 -1.43 -4.18 6.25
C ALA A 254 -2.17 -2.85 6.33
N TYR A 255 -3.37 -2.88 6.94
CA TYR A 255 -4.20 -1.71 7.16
C TYR A 255 -3.48 -0.65 7.98
N GLY A 256 -2.77 -1.04 9.04
CA GLY A 256 -2.00 -0.14 9.89
C GLY A 256 -0.81 0.53 9.21
N TYR A 257 -0.16 -0.13 8.25
CA TYR A 257 0.89 0.54 7.48
C TYR A 257 0.32 1.61 6.54
N PHE A 258 -0.92 1.43 6.07
CA PHE A 258 -1.58 2.43 5.26
C PHE A 258 -2.20 3.54 6.14
N PHE A 259 -3.14 3.20 7.01
CA PHE A 259 -4.00 4.12 7.76
C PHE A 259 -3.61 4.30 9.24
N GLY A 260 -2.47 3.76 9.70
CA GLY A 260 -2.12 3.71 11.12
C GLY A 260 -1.94 5.07 11.81
N LEU A 261 -1.81 6.15 11.05
CA LEU A 261 -1.76 7.54 11.55
C LEU A 261 -3.05 8.34 11.27
N ALA A 262 -4.09 7.70 10.74
CA ALA A 262 -5.39 8.33 10.60
C ALA A 262 -5.96 8.71 11.97
N ALA A 263 -6.55 9.91 12.06
CA ALA A 263 -7.15 10.39 13.31
C ALA A 263 -8.32 9.50 13.78
N ASP A 264 -9.09 8.97 12.83
CA ASP A 264 -10.07 7.91 13.07
C ASP A 264 -9.63 6.65 12.31
N GLY A 265 -8.97 5.73 13.02
CA GLY A 265 -8.51 4.48 12.44
C GLY A 265 -9.63 3.48 12.09
N ALA A 266 -10.88 3.73 12.47
CA ALA A 266 -12.02 2.91 12.04
C ALA A 266 -12.65 3.49 10.77
N ASN A 267 -12.68 4.82 10.64
CA ASN A 267 -13.23 5.51 9.47
C ASN A 267 -12.26 6.58 8.95
N PRO A 268 -11.11 6.17 8.38
CA PRO A 268 -10.08 7.10 7.97
C PRO A 268 -10.62 8.09 6.95
N LEU A 269 -11.48 7.66 6.02
CA LEU A 269 -11.98 8.50 4.94
C LEU A 269 -13.15 9.40 5.31
N ALA A 270 -13.59 9.43 6.57
CA ALA A 270 -14.73 10.24 6.99
C ALA A 270 -14.61 11.70 6.53
N ALA A 271 -13.43 12.31 6.69
CA ALA A 271 -13.23 13.70 6.29
C ALA A 271 -13.16 13.89 4.76
N LEU A 272 -12.77 12.85 4.01
CA LEU A 272 -12.73 12.88 2.55
C LEU A 272 -14.15 12.77 1.96
N LEU A 273 -14.95 11.82 2.46
CA LEU A 273 -16.27 11.49 1.91
C LEU A 273 -17.41 12.36 2.48
N GLU A 274 -17.25 12.96 3.66
CA GLU A 274 -18.24 13.85 4.28
C GLU A 274 -17.99 15.34 3.99
N GLY A 275 -17.54 15.67 2.78
CA GLY A 275 -17.51 17.05 2.26
C GLY A 275 -16.22 17.84 2.50
N GLY A 276 -15.11 17.16 2.79
CA GLY A 276 -13.77 17.76 2.71
C GLY A 276 -13.34 18.00 1.26
N THR A 277 -12.40 18.92 1.07
CA THR A 277 -11.72 19.07 -0.22
C THR A 277 -10.50 18.14 -0.24
N PRO A 278 -10.27 17.33 -1.29
CA PRO A 278 -9.03 16.58 -1.44
C PRO A 278 -7.81 17.49 -1.22
N GLY A 279 -6.85 17.04 -0.41
CA GLY A 279 -5.67 17.79 0.01
C GLY A 279 -5.79 18.55 1.34
N ASP A 280 -6.98 18.65 1.95
CA ASP A 280 -7.17 19.23 3.29
C ASP A 280 -7.22 18.17 4.41
N PHE A 281 -7.33 16.89 4.06
CA PHE A 281 -7.67 15.80 4.97
C PHE A 281 -6.44 15.09 5.55
N SER A 282 -5.36 14.96 4.78
CA SER A 282 -4.07 14.46 5.26
C SER A 282 -3.22 15.50 5.99
N SER A 283 -3.84 16.58 6.49
CA SER A 283 -3.18 17.62 7.30
C SER A 283 -2.64 17.12 8.67
N GLY A 284 -2.58 15.80 8.86
CA GLY A 284 -2.00 15.13 10.02
C GLY A 284 -0.52 14.80 9.87
N ASP A 285 0.01 14.12 10.87
CA ASP A 285 1.44 13.85 11.04
C ASP A 285 2.02 12.79 10.08
N ASP A 286 1.24 12.24 9.13
CA ASP A 286 1.70 11.20 8.22
C ASP A 286 2.66 11.72 7.14
N GLU A 287 3.69 10.95 6.82
CA GLU A 287 4.67 11.25 5.76
C GLU A 287 4.69 10.21 4.64
N PHE A 288 3.72 9.28 4.64
CA PHE A 288 3.67 8.08 3.80
C PHE A 288 2.36 8.00 2.98
N LEU A 289 1.91 6.77 2.69
CA LEU A 289 0.88 6.48 1.69
C LEU A 289 -0.46 7.16 1.97
N TYR A 290 -0.87 7.29 3.23
CA TYR A 290 -2.13 7.92 3.57
C TYR A 290 -2.15 9.42 3.25
N LYS A 291 -1.05 10.12 3.50
CA LYS A 291 -0.88 11.49 3.01
C LYS A 291 -0.93 11.57 1.49
N TYR A 292 -0.35 10.59 0.81
CA TYR A 292 -0.28 10.65 -0.64
C TYR A 292 -1.56 10.24 -1.36
N VAL A 293 -2.36 9.34 -0.80
CA VAL A 293 -3.65 9.00 -1.42
C VAL A 293 -4.59 10.20 -1.46
N ASP A 294 -4.58 11.06 -0.43
CA ASP A 294 -5.33 12.32 -0.40
C ASP A 294 -4.93 13.26 -1.56
N ASN A 295 -3.63 13.32 -1.87
CA ASN A 295 -3.12 14.12 -2.98
C ASN A 295 -3.46 13.49 -4.35
N VAL A 296 -3.45 12.16 -4.45
CA VAL A 296 -3.78 11.43 -5.68
C VAL A 296 -5.26 11.57 -6.01
N GLU A 297 -6.13 11.59 -5.00
CA GLU A 297 -7.58 11.71 -5.13
C GLU A 297 -8.02 12.95 -5.94
N ALA A 298 -7.24 14.04 -5.91
CA ALA A 298 -7.53 15.26 -6.65
C ALA A 298 -7.58 15.06 -8.17
N ASN A 299 -6.79 14.12 -8.69
CA ASN A 299 -6.67 13.81 -10.12
C ASN A 299 -7.22 12.41 -10.47
N PHE A 300 -7.33 11.53 -9.48
CA PHE A 300 -7.74 10.14 -9.62
C PHE A 300 -8.80 9.79 -8.57
N GLU A 301 -9.98 10.40 -8.70
CA GLU A 301 -11.14 10.20 -7.81
C GLU A 301 -11.51 8.70 -7.69
N GLY A 302 -11.79 8.26 -6.46
CA GLY A 302 -12.13 6.89 -6.11
C GLY A 302 -10.95 6.03 -5.66
N THR A 303 -9.71 6.53 -5.73
CA THR A 303 -8.51 5.78 -5.31
C THR A 303 -8.58 5.44 -3.82
N ALA A 304 -8.84 6.45 -2.98
CA ALA A 304 -8.91 6.26 -1.54
C ALA A 304 -10.04 5.30 -1.14
N GLU A 305 -11.24 5.49 -1.70
CA GLU A 305 -12.41 4.65 -1.44
C GLU A 305 -12.14 3.20 -1.83
N THR A 306 -11.55 2.95 -3.01
CA THR A 306 -11.19 1.60 -3.48
C THR A 306 -10.26 0.89 -2.49
N ILE A 307 -9.24 1.58 -1.99
CA ILE A 307 -8.31 1.01 -0.99
C ILE A 307 -9.04 0.66 0.30
N PHE A 308 -9.88 1.56 0.81
CA PHE A 308 -10.57 1.35 2.08
C PHE A 308 -11.61 0.22 1.99
N GLU A 309 -12.38 0.16 0.89
CA GLU A 309 -13.31 -0.94 0.64
C GLU A 309 -12.59 -2.27 0.49
N ALA A 310 -11.44 -2.31 -0.20
CA ALA A 310 -10.67 -3.55 -0.34
C ALA A 310 -10.17 -4.09 1.00
N PHE A 311 -9.69 -3.21 1.89
CA PHE A 311 -9.31 -3.62 3.24
C PHE A 311 -10.49 -4.20 4.03
N LYS A 312 -11.67 -3.55 4.00
CA LYS A 312 -12.86 -4.04 4.71
C LYS A 312 -13.36 -5.35 4.11
N ALA A 313 -13.42 -5.45 2.78
CA ALA A 313 -13.86 -6.63 2.06
C ALA A 313 -12.94 -7.83 2.32
N GLY A 314 -11.63 -7.66 2.19
CA GLY A 314 -10.69 -8.76 2.42
C GLY A 314 -10.65 -9.21 3.88
N ARG A 315 -10.77 -8.28 4.85
CA ARG A 315 -10.87 -8.63 6.27
C ARG A 315 -12.14 -9.42 6.59
N THR A 316 -13.24 -9.08 5.91
CA THR A 316 -14.52 -9.79 5.99
C THR A 316 -14.42 -11.17 5.34
N ALA A 317 -13.74 -11.27 4.19
CA ALA A 317 -13.48 -12.53 3.49
C ALA A 317 -12.68 -13.51 4.37
N ILE A 318 -11.67 -13.02 5.10
CA ILE A 318 -10.91 -13.83 6.08
C ILE A 318 -11.83 -14.43 7.16
N ILE A 319 -12.76 -13.64 7.71
CA ILE A 319 -13.73 -14.13 8.72
C ILE A 319 -14.63 -15.21 8.12
N ASN A 320 -15.06 -14.99 6.88
CA ASN A 320 -15.94 -15.90 6.14
C ASN A 320 -15.20 -17.11 5.54
N LYS A 321 -13.87 -17.18 5.68
CA LYS A 321 -13.00 -18.20 5.06
C LYS A 321 -13.10 -18.21 3.52
N ASP A 322 -13.43 -17.07 2.95
CA ASP A 322 -13.47 -16.86 1.51
C ASP A 322 -12.10 -16.38 1.03
N TYR A 323 -11.16 -17.32 0.90
CA TYR A 323 -9.79 -16.99 0.53
C TYR A 323 -9.67 -16.54 -0.94
N VAL A 324 -10.61 -16.93 -1.80
CA VAL A 324 -10.67 -16.44 -3.18
C VAL A 324 -10.99 -14.95 -3.19
N GLU A 325 -12.01 -14.53 -2.45
CA GLU A 325 -12.34 -13.10 -2.33
C GLU A 325 -11.22 -12.33 -1.61
N ARG A 326 -10.62 -12.90 -0.55
CA ARG A 326 -9.45 -12.30 0.12
C ARG A 326 -8.34 -11.99 -0.90
N ASP A 327 -8.02 -12.92 -1.78
CA ASP A 327 -6.95 -12.76 -2.76
C ASP A 327 -7.28 -11.70 -3.81
N VAL A 328 -8.54 -11.62 -4.25
CA VAL A 328 -9.02 -10.52 -5.11
C VAL A 328 -8.80 -9.17 -4.43
N GLN A 329 -9.14 -9.05 -3.15
CA GLN A 329 -8.96 -7.81 -2.40
C GLN A 329 -7.48 -7.50 -2.13
N ALA A 330 -6.65 -8.52 -1.91
CA ALA A 330 -5.21 -8.38 -1.77
C ALA A 330 -4.58 -7.82 -3.06
N ASP A 331 -5.01 -8.30 -4.22
CA ASP A 331 -4.53 -7.81 -5.51
C ASP A 331 -4.98 -6.37 -5.80
N ILE A 332 -6.21 -6.00 -5.45
CA ILE A 332 -6.67 -4.60 -5.52
C ILE A 332 -5.77 -3.70 -4.67
N LEU A 333 -5.46 -4.11 -3.43
CA LEU A 333 -4.57 -3.34 -2.56
C LEU A 333 -3.16 -3.20 -3.14
N ARG A 334 -2.59 -4.28 -3.70
CA ARG A 334 -1.27 -4.24 -4.34
C ARG A 334 -1.23 -3.29 -5.52
N GLU A 335 -2.25 -3.33 -6.38
CA GLU A 335 -2.40 -2.44 -7.52
C GLU A 335 -2.50 -0.97 -7.08
N GLN A 336 -3.39 -0.67 -6.13
CA GLN A 336 -3.65 0.71 -5.68
C GLN A 336 -2.47 1.31 -4.89
N VAL A 337 -1.79 0.52 -4.05
CA VAL A 337 -0.56 0.96 -3.36
C VAL A 337 0.52 1.31 -4.39
N ALA A 338 0.71 0.45 -5.39
CA ALA A 338 1.69 0.69 -6.45
C ALA A 338 1.32 1.92 -7.29
N PHE A 339 0.04 2.09 -7.59
CA PHE A 339 -0.49 3.23 -8.32
C PHE A 339 -0.22 4.56 -7.62
N VAL A 340 -0.48 4.67 -6.30
CA VAL A 340 -0.20 5.88 -5.52
C VAL A 340 1.28 6.26 -5.60
N VAL A 341 2.19 5.30 -5.41
CA VAL A 341 3.65 5.54 -5.50
C VAL A 341 4.05 6.03 -6.89
N ALA A 342 3.51 5.42 -7.96
CA ALA A 342 3.81 5.78 -9.34
C ALA A 342 3.31 7.18 -9.72
N VAL A 343 2.08 7.52 -9.34
CA VAL A 343 1.51 8.86 -9.57
C VAL A 343 2.35 9.92 -8.87
N ARG A 344 2.78 9.70 -7.62
CA ARG A 344 3.63 10.66 -6.92
C ARG A 344 5.03 10.78 -7.53
N ALA A 345 5.63 9.69 -7.99
CA ALA A 345 6.90 9.75 -8.72
C ALA A 345 6.79 10.67 -9.95
N VAL A 346 5.73 10.50 -10.76
CA VAL A 346 5.48 11.34 -11.94
C VAL A 346 5.19 12.79 -11.54
N HIS A 347 4.35 13.01 -10.53
CA HIS A 347 4.02 14.36 -10.04
C HIS A 347 5.27 15.17 -9.70
N TYR A 348 6.17 14.59 -8.91
CA TYR A 348 7.37 15.29 -8.45
C TYR A 348 8.42 15.49 -9.54
N LEU A 349 8.53 14.57 -10.51
CA LEU A 349 9.33 14.79 -11.72
C LEU A 349 8.85 16.04 -12.49
N LYS A 350 7.53 16.21 -12.59
CA LYS A 350 6.89 17.33 -13.29
C LYS A 350 7.03 18.64 -12.53
N ALA A 351 6.79 18.63 -11.23
CA ALA A 351 6.99 19.77 -10.34
C ALA A 351 8.45 20.24 -10.37
N GLY A 352 9.41 19.32 -10.21
CA GLY A 352 10.85 19.61 -10.29
C GLY A 352 11.34 20.12 -11.65
N GLY A 353 10.64 19.75 -12.72
CA GLY A 353 10.85 20.24 -14.08
C GLY A 353 10.29 21.64 -14.36
N ASN A 354 9.50 22.22 -13.45
CA ASN A 354 8.85 23.51 -13.65
C ASN A 354 9.85 24.69 -13.51
N MET A 355 10.34 25.18 -14.66
CA MET A 355 11.32 26.28 -14.71
C MET A 355 10.79 27.64 -14.21
N ALA A 356 9.49 27.78 -13.97
CA ALA A 356 8.91 28.98 -13.36
C ALA A 356 9.06 28.98 -11.83
N ALA A 357 9.26 27.81 -11.21
CA ALA A 357 9.49 27.68 -9.78
C ALA A 357 10.92 28.11 -9.38
N SER A 358 11.11 28.41 -8.10
CA SER A 358 12.43 28.77 -7.59
C SER A 358 13.39 27.57 -7.67
N PRO A 359 14.72 27.80 -7.74
CA PRO A 359 15.68 26.69 -7.71
C PRO A 359 15.53 25.80 -6.46
N GLY A 360 15.25 26.37 -5.28
CA GLY A 360 15.03 25.58 -4.08
C GLY A 360 13.78 24.71 -4.15
N THR A 361 12.67 25.24 -4.69
CA THR A 361 11.43 24.46 -4.91
C THR A 361 11.70 23.28 -5.84
N ARG A 362 12.37 23.55 -6.96
CA ARG A 362 12.67 22.51 -7.94
C ARG A 362 13.55 21.40 -7.38
N LEU A 363 14.60 21.74 -6.62
CA LEU A 363 15.47 20.74 -6.00
C LEU A 363 14.74 19.93 -4.93
N HIS A 364 13.85 20.56 -4.17
CA HIS A 364 12.99 19.88 -3.22
C HIS A 364 12.09 18.85 -3.92
N ASP A 365 11.36 19.28 -4.95
CA ASP A 365 10.48 18.39 -5.73
C ASP A 365 11.28 17.25 -6.39
N LEU A 366 12.46 17.52 -6.96
CA LEU A 366 13.32 16.47 -7.52
C LEU A 366 13.85 15.49 -6.45
N SER A 367 14.05 15.95 -5.22
CA SER A 367 14.46 15.09 -4.11
C SER A 367 13.33 14.18 -3.63
N GLU A 368 12.08 14.67 -3.65
CA GLU A 368 10.92 13.80 -3.43
C GLU A 368 10.74 12.79 -4.59
N ALA A 369 10.91 13.24 -5.85
CA ALA A 369 10.89 12.36 -7.02
C ALA A 369 11.92 11.23 -6.90
N TYR A 370 13.14 11.52 -6.43
CA TYR A 370 14.18 10.53 -6.18
C TYR A 370 13.70 9.40 -5.27
N GLY A 371 13.12 9.73 -4.11
CA GLY A 371 12.68 8.72 -3.16
C GLY A 371 11.47 7.92 -3.65
N PHE A 372 10.54 8.56 -4.37
CA PHE A 372 9.42 7.85 -5.00
C PHE A 372 9.85 6.93 -6.15
N ILE A 373 10.83 7.33 -6.97
CA ILE A 373 11.41 6.46 -8.00
C ILE A 373 12.13 5.29 -7.34
N TYR A 374 12.93 5.55 -6.30
CA TYR A 374 13.57 4.49 -5.51
C TYR A 374 12.53 3.49 -4.97
N SER A 375 11.37 3.98 -4.57
CA SER A 375 10.26 3.18 -4.04
C SER A 375 9.63 2.21 -5.04
N LEU A 376 9.77 2.45 -6.36
CA LEU A 376 9.15 1.63 -7.39
C LEU A 376 9.65 0.17 -7.39
N GLN A 377 10.88 -0.07 -6.91
CA GLN A 377 11.49 -1.40 -6.90
C GLN A 377 10.87 -2.38 -5.87
N PHE A 378 9.97 -1.89 -5.02
CA PHE A 378 9.31 -2.68 -3.98
C PHE A 378 7.88 -3.08 -4.35
N LEU A 379 7.42 -2.70 -5.55
CA LEU A 379 6.03 -2.89 -5.99
C LEU A 379 5.90 -4.17 -6.81
N LEU A 380 5.19 -5.15 -6.25
CA LEU A 380 4.89 -6.43 -6.92
C LEU A 380 3.61 -6.31 -7.76
N GLU A 381 3.62 -6.85 -8.98
CA GLU A 381 2.44 -6.86 -9.84
C GLU A 381 1.34 -7.76 -9.25
N PRO A 382 0.06 -7.32 -9.21
CA PRO A 382 -1.05 -8.10 -8.67
C PRO A 382 -1.21 -9.42 -9.41
N GLY A 383 -1.65 -10.47 -8.72
CA GLY A 383 -1.85 -11.81 -9.28
C GLY A 383 -0.55 -12.58 -9.55
N THR A 384 0.61 -12.01 -9.22
CA THR A 384 1.92 -12.65 -9.38
C THR A 384 2.59 -12.89 -8.02
N ASN A 385 3.54 -13.83 -7.97
CA ASN A 385 4.29 -14.15 -6.76
C ASN A 385 5.75 -13.66 -6.79
N ASP A 386 6.22 -13.15 -7.92
CA ASP A 386 7.62 -12.79 -8.14
C ASP A 386 7.86 -11.72 -9.22
N GLU A 387 6.80 -11.15 -9.82
CA GLU A 387 6.93 -10.11 -10.83
C GLU A 387 6.79 -8.71 -10.21
N PHE A 388 7.66 -7.80 -10.64
CA PHE A 388 7.69 -6.41 -10.20
C PHE A 388 7.21 -5.49 -11.32
N TYR A 389 6.55 -4.40 -10.94
CA TYR A 389 6.26 -3.33 -11.91
C TYR A 389 7.55 -2.78 -12.52
N PHE A 390 8.55 -2.55 -11.68
CA PHE A 390 9.91 -2.17 -12.06
C PHE A 390 10.93 -2.98 -11.28
N THR A 391 11.87 -3.58 -11.98
CA THR A 391 13.03 -4.22 -11.37
C THR A 391 13.94 -3.17 -10.72
N ARG A 392 14.77 -3.59 -9.76
CA ARG A 392 15.79 -2.71 -9.18
C ARG A 392 16.70 -2.08 -10.23
N GLN A 393 17.08 -2.82 -11.27
CA GLN A 393 17.92 -2.30 -12.35
C GLN A 393 17.21 -1.18 -13.13
N GLU A 394 15.92 -1.33 -13.47
CA GLU A 394 15.17 -0.27 -14.15
C GLU A 394 15.04 0.99 -13.28
N VAL A 395 14.86 0.82 -11.97
CA VAL A 395 14.85 1.93 -11.02
C VAL A 395 16.22 2.61 -10.93
N GLU A 396 17.31 1.84 -10.86
CA GLU A 396 18.67 2.37 -10.91
C GLU A 396 18.92 3.14 -12.22
N ASP A 397 18.45 2.64 -13.37
CA ASP A 397 18.56 3.30 -14.66
C ASP A 397 17.77 4.64 -14.70
N PHE A 398 16.60 4.70 -14.04
CA PHE A 398 15.85 5.95 -13.88
C PHE A 398 16.61 6.96 -13.00
N LEU A 399 17.14 6.53 -11.86
CA LEU A 399 17.94 7.39 -10.97
C LEU A 399 19.24 7.83 -11.65
N ASP A 400 19.82 6.98 -12.49
CA ASP A 400 20.96 7.31 -13.33
C ASP A 400 20.61 8.42 -14.32
N THR A 401 19.45 8.34 -14.94
CA THR A 401 18.95 9.33 -15.90
C THR A 401 18.73 10.71 -15.24
N ILE A 402 18.13 10.76 -14.05
CA ILE A 402 17.75 12.04 -13.42
C ILE A 402 18.80 12.59 -12.46
N TYR A 403 19.71 11.76 -11.94
CA TYR A 403 20.60 12.15 -10.84
C TYR A 403 22.05 11.68 -10.96
N ASN A 404 22.34 10.43 -11.31
CA ASN A 404 23.74 9.97 -11.30
C ASN A 404 24.56 10.43 -12.51
N ASN A 405 23.98 10.38 -13.72
CA ASN A 405 24.66 10.75 -14.96
C ASN A 405 24.66 12.25 -15.27
N PRO A 406 23.61 13.03 -14.94
CA PRO A 406 23.64 14.48 -15.13
C PRO A 406 24.84 15.12 -14.42
N THR A 407 25.49 16.06 -15.10
CA THR A 407 26.64 16.78 -14.52
C THR A 407 26.16 17.57 -13.31
N ASN A 408 26.75 17.33 -12.14
CA ASN A 408 26.31 17.88 -10.85
C ASN A 408 24.88 17.46 -10.42
N GLY A 409 24.39 16.28 -10.85
CA GLY A 409 23.08 15.77 -10.44
C GLY A 409 21.92 16.68 -10.85
N PHE A 410 21.04 17.01 -9.91
CA PHE A 410 19.85 17.82 -10.18
C PHE A 410 20.14 19.24 -10.66
N TRP A 411 21.35 19.73 -10.45
CA TRP A 411 21.78 21.01 -11.04
C TRP A 411 21.92 20.95 -12.57
N GLY A 412 22.17 19.76 -13.13
CA GLY A 412 22.41 19.55 -14.57
C GLY A 412 21.37 18.68 -15.27
N VAL A 413 20.35 18.20 -14.56
CA VAL A 413 19.26 17.41 -15.17
C VAL A 413 18.43 18.28 -16.11
N THR A 414 18.00 17.71 -17.23
CA THR A 414 17.20 18.42 -18.25
C THR A 414 15.73 18.02 -18.19
N THR A 415 14.85 18.88 -18.71
CA THR A 415 13.42 18.54 -18.87
C THR A 415 13.21 17.28 -19.72
N ALA A 416 14.10 16.99 -20.67
CA ALA A 416 14.02 15.79 -21.48
C ALA A 416 14.29 14.52 -20.64
N ASP A 417 15.28 14.57 -19.75
CA ASP A 417 15.58 13.46 -18.83
C ASP A 417 14.37 13.18 -17.93
N LEU A 418 13.82 14.23 -17.31
CA LEU A 418 12.66 14.13 -16.40
C LEU A 418 11.41 13.58 -17.12
N ASN A 419 11.09 14.12 -18.31
CA ASN A 419 9.94 13.65 -19.08
C ASN A 419 10.11 12.19 -19.52
N SER A 420 11.32 11.77 -19.89
CA SER A 420 11.56 10.39 -20.33
C SER A 420 11.26 9.37 -19.23
N VAL A 421 11.66 9.65 -17.99
CA VAL A 421 11.37 8.80 -16.83
C VAL A 421 9.90 8.88 -16.45
N ALA A 422 9.30 10.08 -16.46
CA ALA A 422 7.89 10.26 -16.15
C ALA A 422 6.98 9.48 -17.13
N GLU A 423 7.27 9.54 -18.43
CA GLU A 423 6.54 8.79 -19.46
C GLU A 423 6.71 7.28 -19.30
N ALA A 424 7.92 6.80 -18.99
CA ALA A 424 8.18 5.38 -18.77
C ALA A 424 7.38 4.83 -17.57
N ILE A 425 7.31 5.59 -16.47
CA ILE A 425 6.52 5.23 -15.28
C ILE A 425 5.02 5.22 -15.61
N ALA A 426 4.51 6.32 -16.20
CA ALA A 426 3.09 6.49 -16.47
C ALA A 426 2.52 5.38 -17.38
N VAL A 427 3.27 5.00 -18.43
CA VAL A 427 2.87 3.94 -19.36
C VAL A 427 2.69 2.59 -18.67
N LYS A 428 3.55 2.23 -17.72
CA LYS A 428 3.46 0.95 -16.99
C LYS A 428 2.16 0.85 -16.17
N PHE A 429 1.66 1.99 -15.68
CA PHE A 429 0.46 2.08 -14.85
C PHE A 429 -0.79 2.56 -15.62
N SER A 430 -0.72 2.60 -16.95
CA SER A 430 -1.86 2.97 -17.82
C SER A 430 -2.48 4.35 -17.55
N PHE A 431 -1.69 5.31 -17.05
CA PHE A 431 -2.07 6.72 -16.99
C PHE A 431 -1.14 7.57 -17.87
N SER A 432 -1.52 8.81 -18.13
CA SER A 432 -0.71 9.79 -18.84
C SER A 432 -0.11 10.82 -17.89
N VAL A 433 1.06 11.32 -18.24
CA VAL A 433 1.73 12.38 -17.46
C VAL A 433 0.84 13.62 -17.28
N ALA A 434 -0.04 13.91 -18.26
CA ALA A 434 -0.95 15.04 -18.20
C ALA A 434 -2.13 14.85 -17.23
N GLU A 435 -2.47 13.62 -16.85
CA GLU A 435 -3.49 13.36 -15.83
C GLU A 435 -2.98 13.64 -14.42
N VAL A 436 -1.67 13.70 -14.22
CA VAL A 436 -1.01 13.99 -12.93
C VAL A 436 -0.77 15.49 -12.70
N GLU A 437 -0.89 16.31 -13.76
CA GLU A 437 -0.84 17.78 -13.71
C GLU A 437 -2.19 18.38 -13.31
#